data_AF-A0A9X8GBZ2-F1
#
_entry.id   AF-A0A9X8GBZ2-F1
#
_cell.length_a   1.000
_cell.length_b   1.000
_cell.length_c   1.000
_cell.angle_alpha   90.00
_cell.angle_beta   90.00
_cell.angle_gamma   90.00
#
_symmetry.space_group_name_H-M   'P 1'
#
loop_
_entity.id
_entity.type
_entity.pdbx_description
1 polymer ?
#
loop_
_entity_poly.entity_id
_entity_poly.type
_entity_poly.pdbx_seq_one_letter_code
_entity_poly.pdbx_strand_id
1 'polypeptide(L)'
;MKRYEELDSIRGISSLVVMIGHHLMIFSAFQNYSYEDNKPFVVYLLKETPARLIFSSGNESVIIFFVLSGFVLYESIEKNYSSYGSYLLKRICRIYIPYIVAIIIAIICQTTISEYGISYLSEWFNRSWTIESSSSLIAQHILLVGKYNTDAYNGVIWSLVHEMRISIIFPLILMICLRKTLRGSLLLLFSFSICSVIILFLFRSGLTLTSYALTLHYTVLFLLGALVAKYKNNLIVFYSNCTKNTKIAWFLFAILLFMYEGLIGEMKVLNNFIFRDYVVAISACLFVILSLSISTLSSLLRNKYLLYLGKISYSLYLYHIISLFSLIYMLHKILPLLIILIFSLVFSFIFAMLSYIYVEKFALRVGKYVTKQVDRKEKGLSVKSDLQDVIQKRAVK
;
A
#
# COMPACT_ATOMS: atom_id res chain seq x y z
N MET A 1 4.95 19.41 -11.32
CA MET A 1 5.37 18.01 -11.10
C MET A 1 4.86 17.18 -12.26
N LYS A 2 5.73 16.58 -13.09
CA LYS A 2 5.29 15.62 -14.09
C LYS A 2 4.75 14.40 -13.34
N ARG A 3 3.43 14.22 -13.36
CA ARG A 3 2.74 13.10 -12.72
C ARG A 3 2.91 11.89 -13.62
N TYR A 4 3.39 10.78 -13.07
CA TYR A 4 3.46 9.51 -13.78
C TYR A 4 2.10 8.82 -13.66
N GLU A 5 1.25 9.08 -14.66
CA GLU A 5 -0.14 8.61 -14.69
C GLU A 5 -0.22 7.08 -14.73
N GLU A 6 0.77 6.42 -15.32
CA GLU A 6 0.90 4.96 -15.38
C GLU A 6 0.92 4.33 -13.99
N LEU A 7 1.60 5.00 -13.03
CA LEU A 7 1.72 4.52 -11.66
C LEU A 7 0.39 4.61 -10.91
N ASP A 8 -0.46 5.59 -11.25
CA ASP A 8 -1.82 5.65 -10.68
C ASP A 8 -2.65 4.46 -11.16
N SER A 9 -2.56 4.11 -12.45
CA SER A 9 -3.25 2.94 -12.99
C SER A 9 -2.77 1.63 -12.36
N ILE A 10 -1.46 1.47 -12.15
CA ILE A 10 -0.92 0.30 -11.43
C ILE A 10 -1.52 0.22 -10.02
N ARG A 11 -1.60 1.33 -9.27
CA ARG A 11 -2.27 1.37 -7.96
C ARG A 11 -3.74 0.94 -8.04
N GLY A 12 -4.44 1.41 -9.08
CA GLY A 12 -5.83 1.04 -9.36
C GLY A 12 -6.00 -0.46 -9.54
N ILE A 13 -5.19 -1.07 -10.41
CA ILE A 13 -5.20 -2.51 -10.67
C ILE A 13 -4.88 -3.27 -9.37
N SER A 14 -3.85 -2.87 -8.62
CA SER A 14 -3.51 -3.49 -7.34
C SER A 14 -4.65 -3.42 -6.32
N SER A 15 -5.37 -2.29 -6.20
CA SER A 15 -6.52 -2.18 -5.29
C SER A 15 -7.67 -3.10 -5.68
N LEU A 16 -7.89 -3.30 -6.98
CA LEU A 16 -8.91 -4.20 -7.51
C LEU A 16 -8.55 -5.66 -7.22
N VAL A 17 -7.29 -6.06 -7.43
CA VAL A 17 -6.81 -7.42 -7.13
C VAL A 17 -6.92 -7.71 -5.63
N VAL A 18 -6.57 -6.77 -4.76
CA VAL A 18 -6.78 -6.91 -3.30
C VAL A 18 -8.26 -7.14 -2.98
N MET A 19 -9.16 -6.33 -3.56
CA MET A 19 -10.59 -6.47 -3.33
C MET A 19 -11.10 -7.84 -3.76
N ILE A 20 -10.75 -8.30 -4.96
CA ILE A 20 -11.13 -9.61 -5.47
C ILE A 20 -10.61 -10.72 -4.56
N GLY A 21 -9.35 -10.62 -4.12
CA GLY A 21 -8.75 -11.55 -3.17
C GLY A 21 -9.57 -11.68 -1.88
N HIS A 22 -9.95 -10.58 -1.24
CA HIS A 22 -10.77 -10.62 -0.03
C HIS A 22 -12.19 -11.18 -0.26
N HIS A 23 -12.80 -10.91 -1.42
CA HIS A 23 -14.11 -11.51 -1.75
C HIS A 23 -13.99 -13.03 -1.88
N LEU A 24 -12.89 -13.53 -2.43
CA LEU A 24 -12.63 -14.97 -2.54
C LEU A 24 -12.29 -15.59 -1.18
N MET A 25 -11.55 -14.88 -0.30
CA MET A 25 -11.20 -15.35 1.04
C MET A 25 -12.40 -15.64 1.96
N ILE A 26 -13.62 -15.20 1.61
CA ILE A 26 -14.87 -15.60 2.26
C ILE A 26 -15.10 -17.12 2.16
N PHE A 27 -14.63 -17.74 1.08
CA PHE A 27 -14.68 -19.19 0.90
C PHE A 27 -13.47 -19.84 1.54
N SER A 28 -13.69 -20.90 2.33
CA SER A 28 -12.62 -21.69 2.99
C SER A 28 -11.58 -22.22 1.98
N ALA A 29 -11.99 -22.50 0.74
CA ALA A 29 -11.09 -22.92 -0.33
C ALA A 29 -9.98 -21.90 -0.64
N PHE A 30 -10.26 -20.61 -0.43
CA PHE A 30 -9.38 -19.48 -0.79
C PHE A 30 -8.76 -18.76 0.41
N GLN A 31 -9.09 -19.15 1.64
CA GLN A 31 -8.49 -18.52 2.83
C GLN A 31 -6.98 -18.81 2.95
N ASN A 32 -6.57 -20.02 2.54
CA ASN A 32 -5.17 -20.44 2.51
C ASN A 32 -4.52 -20.07 1.18
N TYR A 33 -3.22 -19.77 1.19
CA TYR A 33 -2.49 -19.34 -0.01
C TYR A 33 -2.17 -20.49 -0.98
N SER A 34 -1.99 -21.71 -0.47
CA SER A 34 -1.76 -22.90 -1.29
C SER A 34 -3.06 -23.53 -1.78
N TYR A 35 -2.98 -24.20 -2.93
CA TYR A 35 -3.93 -25.22 -3.31
C TYR A 35 -3.71 -26.48 -2.45
N GLU A 36 -4.81 -27.07 -1.99
CA GLU A 36 -4.80 -28.37 -1.29
C GLU A 36 -5.43 -29.38 -2.25
N ASP A 37 -4.82 -30.56 -2.39
CA ASP A 37 -5.17 -31.55 -3.44
C ASP A 37 -6.66 -31.96 -3.47
N ASN A 38 -7.37 -31.80 -2.35
CA ASN A 38 -8.78 -32.15 -2.21
C ASN A 38 -9.76 -31.05 -2.65
N LYS A 39 -9.28 -29.93 -3.21
CA LYS A 39 -10.14 -28.82 -3.65
C LYS A 39 -10.60 -28.99 -5.11
N PRO A 40 -11.70 -28.33 -5.54
CA PRO A 40 -12.16 -28.40 -6.92
C PRO A 40 -11.10 -27.88 -7.92
N PHE A 41 -11.07 -28.45 -9.13
CA PHE A 41 -10.15 -28.04 -10.22
C PHE A 41 -10.22 -26.54 -10.54
N VAL A 42 -11.39 -25.91 -10.39
CA VAL A 42 -11.55 -24.45 -10.57
C VAL A 42 -10.67 -23.66 -9.58
N VAL A 43 -10.46 -24.16 -8.37
CA VAL A 43 -9.58 -23.53 -7.38
C VAL A 43 -8.11 -23.63 -7.81
N TYR A 44 -7.71 -24.77 -8.38
CA TYR A 44 -6.37 -24.93 -8.98
C TYR A 44 -6.16 -23.92 -10.12
N LEU A 45 -7.13 -23.83 -11.04
CA LEU A 45 -7.08 -22.87 -12.15
C LEU A 45 -6.86 -21.44 -11.63
N LEU A 46 -7.59 -21.02 -10.60
CA LEU A 46 -7.54 -19.66 -10.07
C LEU A 46 -6.31 -19.37 -9.20
N LYS A 47 -5.68 -20.39 -8.58
CA LYS A 47 -4.54 -20.21 -7.66
C LYS A 47 -3.17 -20.50 -8.27
N GLU A 48 -3.08 -21.46 -9.18
CA GLU A 48 -1.80 -21.99 -9.65
C GLU A 48 -1.47 -21.61 -11.10
N THR A 49 -2.46 -21.18 -11.88
CA THR A 49 -2.25 -20.73 -13.27
C THR A 49 -2.09 -19.21 -13.34
N PRO A 50 -1.82 -18.60 -14.53
CA PRO A 50 -1.76 -17.15 -14.68
C PRO A 50 -3.01 -16.38 -14.20
N ALA A 51 -4.15 -17.06 -14.01
CA ALA A 51 -5.31 -16.47 -13.36
C ALA A 51 -5.02 -15.99 -11.92
N ARG A 52 -4.02 -16.56 -11.24
CA ARG A 52 -3.54 -16.16 -9.90
C ARG A 52 -3.31 -14.66 -9.80
N LEU A 53 -2.76 -14.05 -10.86
CA LEU A 53 -2.45 -12.62 -10.94
C LEU A 53 -3.63 -11.72 -10.55
N ILE A 54 -4.86 -12.17 -10.83
CA ILE A 54 -6.09 -11.42 -10.56
C ILE A 54 -6.82 -11.94 -9.33
N PHE A 55 -6.84 -13.27 -9.15
CA PHE A 55 -7.74 -13.90 -8.18
C PHE A 55 -7.08 -14.29 -6.85
N SER A 56 -5.76 -14.38 -6.78
CA SER A 56 -5.07 -14.87 -5.58
C SER A 56 -3.79 -14.11 -5.22
N SER A 57 -3.54 -12.95 -5.83
CA SER A 57 -2.34 -12.14 -5.61
C SER A 57 -2.60 -10.84 -4.81
N GLY A 58 -3.45 -10.94 -3.76
CA GLY A 58 -3.82 -9.81 -2.91
C GLY A 58 -2.65 -9.24 -2.11
N ASN A 59 -1.86 -10.09 -1.45
CA ASN A 59 -0.68 -9.66 -0.69
C ASN A 59 0.39 -9.05 -1.59
N GLU A 60 0.61 -9.65 -2.74
CA GLU A 60 1.58 -9.23 -3.75
C GLU A 60 1.22 -7.85 -4.30
N SER A 61 -0.08 -7.58 -4.44
CA SER A 61 -0.60 -6.26 -4.79
C SER A 61 -0.36 -5.21 -3.70
N VAL A 62 -0.33 -5.60 -2.41
CA VAL A 62 0.05 -4.68 -1.32
C VAL A 62 1.54 -4.32 -1.38
N ILE A 63 2.40 -5.25 -1.78
CA ILE A 63 3.83 -4.99 -1.98
C ILE A 63 4.05 -3.95 -3.08
N ILE A 64 3.25 -3.99 -4.15
CA ILE A 64 3.25 -2.94 -5.18
C ILE A 64 2.94 -1.57 -4.55
N PHE A 65 1.99 -1.46 -3.62
CA PHE A 65 1.73 -0.19 -2.92
C PHE A 65 2.93 0.30 -2.13
N PHE A 66 3.68 -0.57 -1.46
CA PHE A 66 4.87 -0.19 -0.71
C PHE A 66 6.00 0.30 -1.63
N VAL A 67 6.27 -0.40 -2.73
CA VAL A 67 7.27 0.01 -3.73
C VAL A 67 6.87 1.34 -4.38
N LEU A 68 5.61 1.48 -4.79
CA LEU A 68 5.11 2.74 -5.38
C LEU A 68 5.14 3.90 -4.40
N SER A 69 4.85 3.65 -3.12
CA SER A 69 4.95 4.66 -2.07
C SER A 69 6.39 5.12 -1.94
N GLY A 70 7.36 4.20 -1.83
CA GLY A 70 8.79 4.51 -1.82
C GLY A 70 9.23 5.37 -3.02
N PHE A 71 8.80 4.98 -4.22
CA PHE A 71 9.09 5.71 -5.46
C PHE A 71 8.57 7.15 -5.42
N VAL A 72 7.28 7.34 -5.11
CA VAL A 72 6.64 8.67 -5.09
C VAL A 72 7.22 9.57 -4.00
N LEU A 73 7.63 9.00 -2.87
CA LEU A 73 8.20 9.78 -1.78
C LEU A 73 9.59 10.29 -2.09
N TYR A 74 10.42 9.45 -2.71
CA TYR A 74 11.72 9.89 -3.20
C TYR A 74 11.55 11.07 -4.16
N GLU A 75 10.67 10.94 -5.16
CA GLU A 75 10.35 12.01 -6.10
C GLU A 75 9.85 13.29 -5.41
N SER A 76 9.02 13.13 -4.38
CA SER A 76 8.45 14.27 -3.67
C SER A 76 9.50 15.04 -2.87
N ILE A 77 10.45 14.33 -2.27
CA ILE A 77 11.52 14.93 -1.45
C ILE A 77 12.59 15.54 -2.34
N GLU A 78 12.99 14.87 -3.41
CA GLU A 78 14.03 15.36 -4.33
C GLU A 78 13.59 16.64 -5.06
N LYS A 79 12.32 16.73 -5.48
CA LYS A 79 11.81 17.86 -6.27
C LYS A 79 11.29 19.02 -5.43
N ASN A 80 10.81 18.77 -4.22
CA ASN A 80 10.33 19.83 -3.33
C ASN A 80 11.21 19.84 -2.07
N TYR A 81 12.13 20.80 -2.00
CA TYR A 81 12.80 21.20 -0.76
C TYR A 81 11.81 21.91 0.19
N SER A 82 10.64 21.31 0.44
CA SER A 82 9.77 21.76 1.51
C SER A 82 10.35 21.32 2.84
N SER A 83 10.15 22.13 3.88
CA SER A 83 10.51 21.73 5.25
C SER A 83 9.91 20.37 5.59
N TYR A 84 10.60 19.61 6.45
CA TYR A 84 10.15 18.29 6.91
C TYR A 84 8.69 18.33 7.41
N GLY A 85 8.32 19.39 8.14
CA GLY A 85 6.95 19.62 8.61
C GLY A 85 5.94 19.76 7.48
N SER A 86 6.24 20.54 6.45
CA SER A 86 5.36 20.70 5.27
C SER A 86 5.20 19.39 4.48
N TYR A 87 6.26 18.58 4.36
CA TYR A 87 6.17 17.23 3.77
C TYR A 87 5.25 16.33 4.62
N LEU A 88 5.49 16.27 5.93
CA LEU A 88 4.79 15.36 6.83
C LEU A 88 3.30 15.72 6.92
N LEU A 89 2.97 17.01 6.99
CA LEU A 89 1.59 17.48 7.09
C LEU A 89 0.76 17.12 5.86
N LYS A 90 1.31 17.29 4.65
CA LYS A 90 0.64 16.86 3.41
C LYS A 90 0.36 15.35 3.43
N ARG A 91 1.29 14.57 3.97
CA ARG A 91 1.17 13.11 4.08
C ARG A 91 0.13 12.71 5.11
N ILE A 92 0.16 13.31 6.31
CA ILE A 92 -0.82 13.09 7.37
C ILE A 92 -2.21 13.43 6.85
N CYS A 93 -2.42 14.61 6.27
CA CYS A 93 -3.73 14.95 5.70
C CYS A 93 -4.19 13.92 4.66
N ARG A 94 -3.32 13.53 3.73
CA ARG A 94 -3.65 12.60 2.64
C ARG A 94 -4.06 11.21 3.15
N ILE A 95 -3.37 10.67 4.16
CA ILE A 95 -3.58 9.30 4.65
C ILE A 95 -4.58 9.29 5.80
N TYR A 96 -4.37 10.13 6.81
CA TYR A 96 -5.11 10.07 8.08
C TYR A 96 -6.57 10.50 7.95
N ILE A 97 -6.87 11.51 7.13
CA ILE A 97 -8.25 12.02 7.01
C ILE A 97 -9.19 10.98 6.37
N PRO A 98 -8.86 10.36 5.21
CA PRO A 98 -9.75 9.33 4.68
C PRO A 98 -9.74 8.05 5.54
N TYR A 99 -8.60 7.73 6.16
CA TYR A 99 -8.50 6.65 7.13
C TYR A 99 -9.47 6.81 8.29
N ILE A 100 -9.50 7.97 8.96
CA ILE A 100 -10.30 8.17 10.18
C ILE A 100 -11.80 8.07 9.86
N VAL A 101 -12.22 8.55 8.69
CA VAL A 101 -13.62 8.40 8.24
C VAL A 101 -13.95 6.93 8.00
N ALA A 102 -13.09 6.19 7.31
CA ALA A 102 -13.32 4.77 7.03
C ALA A 102 -13.36 3.92 8.31
N ILE A 103 -12.46 4.14 9.27
CA ILE A 103 -12.45 3.37 10.52
C ILE A 103 -13.64 3.69 11.42
N ILE A 104 -14.11 4.95 11.47
CA ILE A 104 -15.33 5.30 12.20
C ILE A 104 -16.53 4.54 11.63
N ILE A 105 -16.67 4.51 10.29
CA ILE A 105 -17.74 3.74 9.63
C ILE A 105 -17.60 2.26 9.94
N ALA A 106 -16.38 1.70 9.89
CA ALA A 106 -16.13 0.30 10.20
C ALA A 106 -16.52 -0.06 11.65
N ILE A 107 -16.19 0.79 12.63
CA ILE A 107 -16.57 0.61 14.04
C ILE A 107 -18.09 0.64 14.19
N ILE A 108 -18.78 1.60 13.55
CA ILE A 108 -20.24 1.69 13.58
C ILE A 108 -20.86 0.42 12.98
N CYS A 109 -20.42 -0.02 11.80
CA CYS A 109 -20.94 -1.24 11.18
C CYS A 109 -20.68 -2.48 12.05
N GLN A 110 -19.47 -2.62 12.59
CA GLN A 110 -19.13 -3.77 13.43
C GLN A 110 -19.99 -3.83 14.70
N THR A 111 -20.18 -2.70 15.38
CA THR A 111 -20.94 -2.65 16.64
C THR A 111 -22.45 -2.78 16.45
N THR A 112 -22.99 -2.43 15.28
CA THR A 112 -24.44 -2.45 15.02
C THR A 112 -24.94 -3.65 14.23
N ILE A 113 -24.08 -4.26 13.40
CA ILE A 113 -24.49 -5.28 12.41
C ILE A 113 -23.87 -6.66 12.72
N SER A 114 -22.70 -6.72 13.36
CA SER A 114 -22.01 -8.01 13.58
C SER A 114 -22.82 -8.93 14.49
N GLU A 115 -23.16 -10.12 14.00
CA GLU A 115 -23.91 -11.14 14.76
C GLU A 115 -23.00 -12.24 15.34
N TYR A 116 -21.68 -12.01 15.36
CA TYR A 116 -20.67 -13.05 15.58
C TYR A 116 -20.72 -14.15 14.48
N GLY A 117 -19.83 -15.15 14.54
CA GLY A 117 -19.45 -15.96 13.37
C GLY A 117 -20.59 -16.69 12.61
N ILE A 118 -20.40 -16.84 11.28
CA ILE A 118 -21.27 -17.57 10.34
C ILE A 118 -20.59 -18.89 9.95
N SER A 119 -21.20 -20.02 10.31
CA SER A 119 -20.58 -21.36 10.31
C SER A 119 -20.09 -21.87 8.94
N TYR A 120 -20.74 -21.50 7.85
CA TYR A 120 -20.37 -21.94 6.49
C TYR A 120 -19.36 -21.03 5.78
N LEU A 121 -18.94 -19.93 6.43
CA LEU A 121 -17.92 -19.02 5.92
C LEU A 121 -16.53 -19.38 6.45
N SER A 122 -15.49 -18.83 5.83
CA SER A 122 -14.09 -19.10 6.18
C SER A 122 -13.72 -18.69 7.62
N GLU A 123 -12.64 -19.27 8.13
CA GLU A 123 -12.05 -18.89 9.43
C GLU A 123 -11.59 -17.42 9.41
N TRP A 124 -11.08 -16.95 8.27
CA TRP A 124 -10.69 -15.55 8.09
C TRP A 124 -11.87 -14.58 8.29
N PHE A 125 -13.06 -14.92 7.80
CA PHE A 125 -14.26 -14.12 8.05
C PHE A 125 -14.65 -14.21 9.54
N ASN A 126 -14.68 -15.42 10.09
CA ASN A 126 -15.15 -15.68 11.45
C ASN A 126 -14.25 -15.15 12.58
N ARG A 127 -12.97 -14.89 12.31
CA ARG A 127 -12.08 -14.19 13.25
C ARG A 127 -12.18 -12.66 13.16
N SER A 128 -12.81 -12.15 12.10
CA SER A 128 -12.91 -10.72 11.81
C SER A 128 -14.28 -10.18 12.27
N TRP A 129 -14.32 -8.97 12.81
CA TRP A 129 -15.52 -8.33 13.39
C TRP A 129 -16.13 -9.05 14.62
N THR A 130 -15.45 -10.06 15.16
CA THR A 130 -15.90 -10.81 16.35
C THR A 130 -15.21 -10.37 17.65
N ILE A 131 -14.23 -9.48 17.56
CA ILE A 131 -13.50 -8.94 18.72
C ILE A 131 -14.35 -7.87 19.40
N GLU A 132 -14.47 -7.96 20.72
CA GLU A 132 -15.21 -6.98 21.51
C GLU A 132 -14.57 -5.59 21.44
N SER A 133 -15.42 -4.59 21.19
CA SER A 133 -15.02 -3.20 21.11
C SER A 133 -14.72 -2.63 22.50
N SER A 134 -13.46 -2.24 22.74
CA SER A 134 -13.04 -1.53 23.94
C SER A 134 -12.55 -0.12 23.64
N SER A 135 -12.68 0.80 24.61
CA SER A 135 -12.23 2.19 24.47
C SER A 135 -10.73 2.29 24.18
N SER A 136 -9.93 1.40 24.76
CA SER A 136 -8.49 1.30 24.49
C SER A 136 -8.20 0.87 23.04
N LEU A 137 -8.94 -0.11 22.52
CA LEU A 137 -8.80 -0.57 21.13
C LEU A 137 -9.20 0.52 20.13
N ILE A 138 -10.27 1.26 20.40
CA ILE A 138 -10.70 2.40 19.58
C ILE A 138 -9.63 3.49 19.60
N ALA A 139 -9.11 3.86 20.77
CA ALA A 139 -8.04 4.84 20.89
C ALA A 139 -6.77 4.43 20.11
N GLN A 140 -6.40 3.15 20.16
CA GLN A 140 -5.26 2.62 19.39
C GLN A 140 -5.46 2.76 17.88
N HIS A 141 -6.66 2.49 17.37
CA HIS A 141 -6.99 2.70 15.96
C HIS A 141 -6.96 4.19 15.60
N ILE A 142 -7.55 5.07 16.42
CA ILE A 142 -7.49 6.52 16.18
C ILE A 142 -6.04 7.02 16.08
N LEU A 143 -5.12 6.48 16.87
CA LEU A 143 -3.70 6.89 16.80
C LEU A 143 -2.97 6.41 15.53
N LEU A 144 -3.46 5.39 14.83
CA LEU A 144 -2.89 4.75 13.63
C LEU A 144 -1.48 4.14 13.79
N VAL A 145 -0.63 4.64 14.69
CA VAL A 145 0.81 4.31 14.77
C VAL A 145 1.13 3.18 15.77
N GLY A 146 0.16 2.77 16.61
CA GLY A 146 0.34 1.76 17.66
C GLY A 146 0.36 0.30 17.18
N LYS A 147 0.59 -0.65 18.10
CA LYS A 147 0.45 -2.10 17.88
C LYS A 147 -0.95 -2.53 18.34
N TYR A 148 -1.78 -2.98 17.41
CA TYR A 148 -3.17 -3.39 17.69
C TYR A 148 -3.68 -4.40 16.66
N ASN A 149 -4.81 -5.04 16.97
CA ASN A 149 -5.44 -6.01 16.09
C ASN A 149 -6.37 -5.31 15.10
N THR A 150 -6.05 -5.39 13.80
CA THR A 150 -6.82 -4.77 12.72
C THR A 150 -8.06 -5.56 12.33
N ASP A 151 -8.10 -6.87 12.62
CA ASP A 151 -9.24 -7.74 12.29
C ASP A 151 -10.50 -7.35 13.09
N ALA A 152 -10.35 -6.54 14.14
CA ALA A 152 -11.45 -6.01 14.94
C ALA A 152 -12.43 -5.16 14.11
N TYR A 153 -11.92 -4.33 13.19
CA TYR A 153 -12.75 -3.38 12.44
C TYR A 153 -12.48 -3.39 10.94
N ASN A 154 -11.22 -3.36 10.52
CA ASN A 154 -10.90 -3.40 9.10
C ASN A 154 -9.47 -3.90 8.92
N GLY A 155 -9.36 -5.16 8.49
CA GLY A 155 -8.09 -5.86 8.33
C GLY A 155 -7.10 -5.10 7.44
N VAL A 156 -7.55 -4.43 6.38
CA VAL A 156 -6.63 -3.81 5.39
C VAL A 156 -5.81 -2.64 5.93
N ILE A 157 -6.18 -2.11 7.10
CA ILE A 157 -5.50 -0.98 7.74
C ILE A 157 -4.05 -1.31 8.12
N TRP A 158 -3.71 -2.59 8.31
CA TRP A 158 -2.35 -2.98 8.74
C TRP A 158 -1.27 -2.37 7.83
N SER A 159 -1.52 -2.28 6.53
CA SER A 159 -0.57 -1.71 5.56
C SER A 159 -0.41 -0.20 5.73
N LEU A 160 -1.48 0.52 6.08
CA LEU A 160 -1.49 1.97 6.31
C LEU A 160 -0.74 2.36 7.58
N VAL A 161 -0.77 1.51 8.60
CA VAL A 161 0.03 1.68 9.82
C VAL A 161 1.52 1.76 9.46
N HIS A 162 1.98 0.79 8.67
CA HIS A 162 3.37 0.78 8.20
C HIS A 162 3.66 1.95 7.25
N GLU A 163 2.75 2.24 6.32
CA GLU A 163 2.93 3.38 5.42
C GLU A 163 3.12 4.67 6.21
N MET A 164 2.28 4.96 7.21
CA MET A 164 2.39 6.17 8.05
C MET A 164 3.69 6.19 8.86
N ARG A 165 4.04 5.08 9.53
CA ARG A 165 5.30 4.99 10.30
C ARG A 165 6.51 5.25 9.41
N ILE A 166 6.57 4.57 8.26
CA ILE A 166 7.65 4.72 7.29
C ILE A 166 7.67 6.16 6.77
N SER A 167 6.51 6.76 6.49
CA SER A 167 6.39 8.15 6.04
C SER A 167 7.12 9.15 6.91
N ILE A 168 6.99 8.99 8.24
CA ILE A 168 7.56 9.87 9.26
C ILE A 168 9.09 9.77 9.23
N ILE A 169 9.62 8.55 9.21
CA ILE A 169 11.07 8.30 9.26
C ILE A 169 11.74 8.39 7.89
N PHE A 170 10.98 8.37 6.79
CA PHE A 170 11.49 8.19 5.43
C PHE A 170 12.60 9.18 5.05
N PRO A 171 12.46 10.50 5.25
CA PRO A 171 13.49 11.46 4.86
C PRO A 171 14.85 11.19 5.52
N LEU A 172 14.84 10.81 6.81
CA LEU A 172 16.07 10.47 7.56
C LEU A 172 16.73 9.20 6.99
N ILE A 173 15.93 8.20 6.65
CA ILE A 173 16.43 6.94 6.08
C ILE A 173 17.03 7.19 4.68
N LEU A 174 16.39 8.02 3.85
CA LEU A 174 16.94 8.36 2.53
C LEU A 174 18.32 9.03 2.63
N MET A 175 18.52 9.92 3.60
CA MET A 175 19.82 10.57 3.82
C MET A 175 20.94 9.57 4.15
N ILE A 176 20.59 8.48 4.85
CA ILE A 176 21.54 7.45 5.27
C ILE A 176 21.76 6.44 4.13
N CYS A 177 20.68 5.89 3.58
CA CYS A 177 20.70 4.73 2.69
C CYS A 177 20.96 5.08 1.23
N LEU A 178 20.49 6.21 0.71
CA LEU A 178 20.68 6.56 -0.71
C LEU A 178 21.87 7.48 -0.95
N ARG A 179 23.07 6.99 -0.59
CA ARG A 179 24.38 7.66 -0.78
C ARG A 179 24.70 7.98 -2.24
N LYS A 180 25.69 8.84 -2.50
CA LYS A 180 26.04 9.30 -3.87
C LYS A 180 26.28 8.15 -4.88
N THR A 181 26.82 7.01 -4.44
CA THR A 181 27.11 5.87 -5.32
C THR A 181 26.05 4.76 -5.22
N LEU A 182 25.79 4.08 -6.35
CA LEU A 182 24.86 2.95 -6.42
C LEU A 182 25.32 1.80 -5.53
N ARG A 183 26.61 1.45 -5.59
CA ARG A 183 27.22 0.39 -4.76
C ARG A 183 27.00 0.64 -3.27
N GLY A 184 27.24 1.87 -2.80
CA GLY A 184 27.00 2.23 -1.40
C GLY A 184 25.53 2.14 -1.00
N SER A 185 24.63 2.53 -1.91
CA SER A 185 23.19 2.42 -1.66
C SER A 185 22.73 0.96 -1.55
N LEU A 186 23.22 0.10 -2.44
CA LEU A 186 22.93 -1.34 -2.45
C LEU A 186 23.50 -2.06 -1.22
N LEU A 187 24.73 -1.73 -0.81
CA LEU A 187 25.33 -2.30 0.40
C LEU A 187 24.52 -1.95 1.65
N LEU A 188 24.12 -0.69 1.83
CA LEU A 188 23.30 -0.27 2.97
C LEU A 188 21.91 -0.90 2.95
N LEU A 189 21.28 -1.00 1.78
CA LEU A 189 20.03 -1.73 1.60
C LEU A 189 20.16 -3.19 2.01
N PHE A 190 21.24 -3.86 1.57
CA PHE A 190 21.50 -5.25 1.92
C PHE A 190 21.74 -5.43 3.42
N SER A 191 22.54 -4.56 4.05
CA SER A 191 22.74 -4.57 5.51
C SER A 191 21.45 -4.34 6.27
N PHE A 192 20.61 -3.40 5.81
CA PHE A 192 19.31 -3.11 6.43
C PHE A 192 18.34 -4.30 6.28
N SER A 193 18.34 -4.94 5.11
CA SER A 193 17.60 -6.17 4.85
C SER A 193 18.03 -7.29 5.80
N ILE A 194 19.34 -7.58 5.92
CA ILE A 194 19.85 -8.60 6.85
C ILE A 194 19.43 -8.29 8.29
N CYS A 195 19.58 -7.05 8.73
CA CYS A 195 19.16 -6.62 10.06
C CYS A 195 17.67 -6.87 10.30
N SER A 196 16.81 -6.52 9.33
CA SER A 196 15.37 -6.78 9.44
C SER A 196 15.05 -8.27 9.56
N VAL A 197 15.74 -9.14 8.81
CA VAL A 197 15.52 -10.60 8.86
C VAL A 197 15.96 -11.17 10.20
N ILE A 198 17.11 -10.74 10.72
CA ILE A 198 17.60 -11.17 12.04
C ILE A 198 16.61 -10.77 13.13
N ILE A 199 16.12 -9.53 13.12
CA ILE A 199 15.13 -9.05 14.10
C ILE A 199 13.84 -9.88 14.00
N LEU A 200 13.32 -10.12 12.80
CA LEU A 200 12.11 -10.94 12.62
C LEU A 200 12.32 -12.39 13.10
N PHE A 201 13.51 -12.95 12.90
CA PHE A 201 13.84 -14.28 13.39
C PHE A 201 13.90 -14.33 14.93
N LEU A 202 14.52 -13.34 15.57
CA LEU A 202 14.65 -13.26 17.03
C LEU A 202 13.30 -13.04 17.74
N PHE A 203 12.38 -12.28 17.14
CA PHE A 203 11.09 -11.91 17.74
C PHE A 203 9.90 -12.72 17.19
N ARG A 204 10.16 -13.88 16.57
CA ARG A 204 9.18 -14.70 15.83
C ARG A 204 7.89 -15.01 16.60
N SER A 205 7.97 -15.23 17.92
CA SER A 205 6.83 -15.64 18.77
C SER A 205 5.82 -14.54 19.09
N GLY A 206 6.12 -13.26 18.80
CA GLY A 206 5.27 -12.12 19.16
C GLY A 206 4.83 -11.22 18.00
N LEU A 207 5.00 -11.69 16.75
CA LEU A 207 4.72 -10.92 15.54
C LEU A 207 3.20 -10.78 15.31
N THR A 208 2.71 -9.57 15.53
CA THR A 208 1.40 -9.13 15.02
C THR A 208 1.58 -8.40 13.69
N LEU A 209 0.52 -8.35 12.86
CA LEU A 209 0.55 -7.64 11.57
C LEU A 209 1.04 -6.20 11.70
N THR A 210 0.68 -5.51 12.79
CA THR A 210 1.06 -4.10 13.06
C THR A 210 2.37 -3.95 13.86
N SER A 211 3.19 -5.00 13.97
CA SER A 211 4.43 -4.96 14.77
C SER A 211 5.48 -3.98 14.23
N TYR A 212 6.31 -3.44 15.13
CA TYR A 212 7.42 -2.55 14.74
C TYR A 212 8.51 -3.30 13.97
N ALA A 213 8.75 -4.58 14.28
CA ALA A 213 9.71 -5.41 13.55
C ALA A 213 9.32 -5.55 12.06
N LEU A 214 8.04 -5.76 11.75
CA LEU A 214 7.56 -5.77 10.35
C LEU A 214 7.69 -4.40 9.68
N THR A 215 7.65 -3.30 10.43
CA THR A 215 7.86 -1.96 9.86
C THR A 215 9.28 -1.83 9.28
N LEU A 216 10.29 -2.45 9.91
CA LEU A 216 11.66 -2.48 9.38
C LEU A 216 11.73 -3.26 8.07
N HIS A 217 11.08 -4.43 8.00
CA HIS A 217 10.99 -5.22 6.76
C HIS A 217 10.33 -4.43 5.62
N TYR A 218 9.17 -3.83 5.85
CA TYR A 218 8.49 -3.05 4.82
C TYR A 218 9.24 -1.76 4.44
N THR A 219 10.05 -1.21 5.34
CA THR A 219 10.94 -0.09 5.02
C THR A 219 11.91 -0.46 3.88
N VAL A 220 12.44 -1.70 3.84
CA VAL A 220 13.30 -2.17 2.75
C VAL A 220 12.55 -2.08 1.41
N LEU A 221 11.27 -2.45 1.37
CA LEU A 221 10.46 -2.43 0.14
C LEU A 221 10.23 -1.00 -0.35
N PHE A 222 10.00 -0.04 0.56
CA PHE A 222 9.96 1.38 0.20
C PHE A 222 11.31 1.88 -0.34
N LEU A 223 12.41 1.46 0.26
CA LEU A 223 13.74 1.87 -0.21
C LEU A 223 14.08 1.28 -1.59
N LEU A 224 13.60 0.08 -1.93
CA LEU A 224 13.69 -0.46 -3.29
C LEU A 224 12.96 0.45 -4.29
N GLY A 225 11.73 0.87 -3.96
CA GLY A 225 10.98 1.84 -4.78
C GLY A 225 11.70 3.18 -4.94
N ALA A 226 12.31 3.69 -3.86
CA ALA A 226 13.11 4.91 -3.90
C ALA A 226 14.38 4.77 -4.74
N LEU A 227 15.03 3.60 -4.70
CA LEU A 227 16.18 3.29 -5.53
C LEU A 227 15.80 3.30 -7.02
N VAL A 228 14.65 2.71 -7.38
CA VAL A 228 14.13 2.77 -8.75
C VAL A 228 13.87 4.22 -9.16
N ALA A 229 13.27 5.04 -8.30
CA ALA A 229 13.03 6.45 -8.58
C ALA A 229 14.33 7.24 -8.81
N LYS A 230 15.33 7.03 -7.96
CA LYS A 230 16.67 7.66 -8.07
C LYS A 230 17.36 7.36 -9.40
N TYR A 231 17.29 6.13 -9.87
CA TYR A 231 17.95 5.69 -11.11
C TYR A 231 17.00 5.60 -12.32
N LYS A 232 15.77 6.11 -12.19
CA LYS A 232 14.71 5.93 -13.20
C LYS A 232 15.13 6.36 -14.60
N ASN A 233 15.85 7.47 -14.75
CA ASN A 233 16.20 8.01 -16.06
C ASN A 233 17.16 7.06 -16.80
N ASN A 234 18.19 6.57 -16.09
CA ASN A 234 19.15 5.60 -16.63
C ASN A 234 18.46 4.28 -16.98
N LEU A 235 17.57 3.82 -16.10
CA LEU A 235 16.82 2.58 -16.32
C LEU A 235 15.84 2.72 -17.51
N ILE A 236 15.15 3.85 -17.64
CA ILE A 236 14.25 4.12 -18.77
C ILE A 236 15.03 4.06 -20.08
N VAL A 237 16.18 4.71 -20.17
CA VAL A 237 17.05 4.69 -21.36
C VAL A 237 17.53 3.28 -21.67
N PHE A 238 17.95 2.52 -20.64
CA PHE A 238 18.37 1.13 -20.81
C PHE A 238 17.25 0.27 -21.40
N TYR A 239 16.07 0.25 -20.77
CA TYR A 239 14.96 -0.57 -21.22
C TYR A 239 14.34 -0.06 -22.53
N SER A 240 14.39 1.24 -22.83
CA SER A 240 13.89 1.76 -24.10
C SER A 240 14.75 1.30 -25.28
N ASN A 241 16.07 1.15 -25.07
CA ASN A 241 17.03 0.72 -26.09
C ASN A 241 17.04 -0.80 -26.33
N CYS A 242 16.42 -1.58 -25.45
CA CYS A 242 16.24 -3.02 -25.63
C CYS A 242 15.35 -3.35 -26.84
N THR A 243 15.64 -4.49 -27.48
CA THR A 243 14.82 -5.07 -28.56
C THR A 243 13.41 -5.41 -28.07
N LYS A 244 12.46 -5.57 -29.00
CA LYS A 244 11.08 -5.97 -28.65
C LYS A 244 11.03 -7.28 -27.85
N ASN A 245 11.82 -8.28 -28.26
CA ASN A 245 11.84 -9.59 -27.60
C ASN A 245 12.41 -9.52 -26.19
N THR A 246 13.45 -8.71 -25.97
CA THR A 246 14.03 -8.53 -24.63
C THR A 246 13.08 -7.78 -23.70
N LYS A 247 12.33 -6.79 -24.19
CA LYS A 247 11.26 -6.14 -23.43
C LYS A 247 10.17 -7.12 -23.01
N ILE A 248 9.73 -7.99 -23.93
CA ILE A 248 8.76 -9.06 -23.64
C ILE A 248 9.33 -10.04 -22.61
N ALA A 249 10.58 -10.45 -22.75
CA ALA A 249 11.23 -11.35 -21.80
C ALA A 249 11.28 -10.75 -20.38
N TRP A 250 11.65 -9.47 -20.25
CA TRP A 250 11.63 -8.77 -18.95
C TRP A 250 10.23 -8.66 -18.36
N PHE A 251 9.21 -8.44 -19.19
CA PHE A 251 7.82 -8.38 -18.75
C PHE A 251 7.31 -9.74 -18.27
N LEU A 252 7.59 -10.81 -19.03
CA LEU A 252 7.27 -12.19 -18.62
C LEU A 252 8.04 -12.61 -17.37
N PHE A 253 9.30 -12.19 -17.24
CA PHE A 253 10.09 -12.40 -16.03
C PHE A 253 9.47 -11.69 -14.82
N ALA A 254 9.00 -10.44 -14.99
CA ALA A 254 8.29 -9.74 -13.92
C ALA A 254 7.00 -10.49 -13.50
N ILE A 255 6.24 -11.01 -14.47
CA ILE A 255 5.05 -11.85 -14.19
C ILE A 255 5.44 -13.12 -13.43
N LEU A 256 6.48 -13.82 -13.88
CA LEU A 256 6.96 -15.06 -13.24
C LEU A 256 7.35 -14.81 -11.78
N LEU A 257 8.10 -13.73 -11.51
CA LEU A 257 8.46 -13.34 -10.14
C LEU A 257 7.24 -12.93 -9.30
N PHE A 258 6.23 -12.33 -9.92
CA PHE A 258 4.98 -12.01 -9.21
C PHE A 258 4.21 -13.28 -8.82
N MET A 259 4.25 -14.31 -9.68
CA MET A 259 3.63 -15.61 -9.46
C MET A 259 4.49 -16.57 -8.60
N TYR A 260 5.59 -16.09 -8.04
CA TYR A 260 6.57 -16.89 -7.30
C TYR A 260 5.93 -17.87 -6.29
N GLU A 261 4.90 -17.43 -5.57
CA GLU A 261 4.24 -18.26 -4.55
C GLU A 261 3.50 -19.47 -5.12
N GLY A 262 2.77 -19.32 -6.23
CA GLY A 262 2.11 -20.46 -6.89
C GLY A 262 3.10 -21.42 -7.56
N LEU A 263 4.25 -20.90 -8.00
CA LEU A 263 5.26 -21.71 -8.72
C LEU A 263 6.08 -22.61 -7.79
N ILE A 264 6.33 -22.19 -6.56
CA ILE A 264 7.27 -22.86 -5.64
C ILE A 264 6.58 -23.80 -4.66
N GLY A 265 5.26 -23.68 -4.51
CA GLY A 265 4.46 -24.61 -3.72
C GLY A 265 4.90 -24.69 -2.25
N GLU A 266 4.89 -25.90 -1.69
CA GLU A 266 5.04 -26.15 -0.24
C GLU A 266 6.49 -26.18 0.27
N MET A 267 7.49 -25.80 -0.53
CA MET A 267 8.89 -25.78 -0.08
C MET A 267 9.11 -24.77 1.05
N LYS A 268 8.98 -25.21 2.31
CA LYS A 268 8.94 -24.37 3.53
C LYS A 268 10.07 -23.34 3.65
N VAL A 269 11.26 -23.64 3.14
CA VAL A 269 12.43 -22.73 3.18
C VAL A 269 12.28 -21.59 2.17
N LEU A 270 11.81 -21.91 0.96
CA LEU A 270 11.61 -20.96 -0.14
C LEU A 270 10.26 -20.24 -0.06
N ASN A 271 9.29 -20.83 0.64
CA ASN A 271 7.96 -20.27 0.89
C ASN A 271 7.87 -19.62 2.29
N ASN A 272 8.86 -18.78 2.62
CA ASN A 272 8.78 -17.87 3.76
C ASN A 272 8.29 -16.49 3.27
N PHE A 273 7.33 -15.90 4.00
CA PHE A 273 6.74 -14.61 3.65
C PHE A 273 7.79 -13.52 3.40
N ILE A 274 8.90 -13.51 4.14
CA ILE A 274 9.99 -12.53 3.97
C ILE A 274 10.60 -12.65 2.56
N PHE A 275 10.96 -13.87 2.16
CA PHE A 275 11.60 -14.11 0.87
C PHE A 275 10.63 -13.83 -0.28
N ARG A 276 9.38 -14.29 -0.16
CA ARG A 276 8.30 -13.99 -1.09
C ARG A 276 8.14 -12.47 -1.27
N ASP A 277 8.10 -11.72 -0.17
CA ASP A 277 7.91 -10.28 -0.24
C ASP A 277 9.03 -9.57 -1.01
N TYR A 278 10.29 -10.04 -0.86
CA TYR A 278 11.42 -9.51 -1.61
C TYR A 278 11.36 -9.84 -3.10
N VAL A 279 11.00 -11.09 -3.46
CA VAL A 279 10.86 -11.49 -4.87
C VAL A 279 9.75 -10.68 -5.55
N VAL A 280 8.62 -10.53 -4.89
CA VAL A 280 7.50 -9.73 -5.40
C VAL A 280 7.87 -8.24 -5.46
N ALA A 281 8.66 -7.72 -4.52
CA ALA A 281 9.11 -6.33 -4.59
C ALA A 281 10.04 -6.08 -5.79
N ILE A 282 10.87 -7.04 -6.18
CA ILE A 282 11.66 -6.99 -7.42
C ILE A 282 10.71 -6.97 -8.64
N SER A 283 9.69 -7.83 -8.64
CA SER A 283 8.65 -7.81 -9.69
C SER A 283 7.95 -6.45 -9.77
N ALA A 284 7.55 -5.87 -8.63
CA ALA A 284 6.94 -4.56 -8.56
C ALA A 284 7.86 -3.46 -9.11
N CYS A 285 9.17 -3.51 -8.79
CA CYS A 285 10.17 -2.60 -9.36
C CYS A 285 10.25 -2.72 -10.89
N LEU A 286 10.20 -3.95 -11.42
CA LEU A 286 10.16 -4.21 -12.87
C LEU A 286 8.87 -3.68 -13.50
N PHE A 287 7.69 -3.91 -12.91
CA PHE A 287 6.44 -3.35 -13.43
C PHE A 287 6.46 -1.83 -13.48
N VAL A 288 6.98 -1.19 -12.42
CA VAL A 288 7.15 0.27 -12.39
C VAL A 288 8.03 0.72 -13.55
N ILE A 289 9.23 0.17 -13.71
CA ILE A 289 10.16 0.67 -14.71
C ILE A 289 9.74 0.33 -16.15
N LEU A 290 9.21 -0.88 -16.38
CA LEU A 290 8.71 -1.29 -17.69
C LEU A 290 7.50 -0.46 -18.10
N SER A 291 6.62 -0.08 -17.17
CA SER A 291 5.48 0.81 -17.45
C SER A 291 5.90 2.19 -17.95
N LEU A 292 7.05 2.68 -17.51
CA LEU A 292 7.61 3.97 -17.92
C LEU A 292 8.46 3.87 -19.19
N SER A 293 8.99 2.69 -19.51
CA SER A 293 9.95 2.48 -20.60
C SER A 293 9.34 1.92 -21.88
N ILE A 294 8.25 1.16 -21.77
CA ILE A 294 7.58 0.52 -22.91
C ILE A 294 6.38 1.37 -23.33
N SER A 295 6.43 1.94 -24.54
CA SER A 295 5.41 2.86 -25.06
C SER A 295 4.01 2.24 -25.14
N THR A 296 3.90 0.97 -25.55
CA THR A 296 2.61 0.25 -25.64
C THR A 296 1.98 0.02 -24.27
N LEU A 297 2.76 -0.47 -23.30
CA LEU A 297 2.31 -0.67 -21.91
C LEU A 297 1.94 0.66 -21.25
N SER A 298 2.76 1.69 -21.46
CA SER A 298 2.53 3.04 -21.01
C SER A 298 1.21 3.61 -21.57
N SER A 299 0.95 3.41 -22.87
CA SER A 299 -0.31 3.83 -23.51
C SER A 299 -1.53 3.06 -22.98
N LEU A 300 -1.39 1.76 -22.74
CA LEU A 300 -2.44 0.93 -22.15
C LEU A 300 -2.80 1.43 -20.75
N LEU A 301 -1.79 1.68 -19.90
CA LEU A 301 -2.00 2.16 -18.54
C LEU A 301 -2.55 3.58 -18.49
N ARG A 302 -2.30 4.42 -19.49
CA ARG A 302 -2.93 5.75 -19.62
C ARG A 302 -4.37 5.73 -20.15
N ASN A 303 -5.00 4.56 -20.27
CA ASN A 303 -6.41 4.46 -20.57
C ASN A 303 -7.25 5.18 -19.48
N LYS A 304 -8.24 5.98 -19.89
CA LYS A 304 -9.12 6.76 -19.01
C LYS A 304 -9.76 5.93 -17.88
N TYR A 305 -10.11 4.67 -18.13
CA TYR A 305 -10.75 3.80 -17.13
C TYR A 305 -9.75 3.34 -16.07
N LEU A 306 -8.54 2.95 -16.47
CA LEU A 306 -7.48 2.56 -15.54
C LEU A 306 -6.99 3.75 -14.71
N LEU A 307 -6.88 4.92 -15.33
CA LEU A 307 -6.56 6.16 -14.62
C LEU A 307 -7.65 6.53 -13.61
N TYR A 308 -8.91 6.31 -13.96
CA TYR A 308 -10.01 6.52 -13.03
C TYR A 308 -9.97 5.54 -11.86
N LEU A 309 -9.73 4.26 -12.13
CA LEU A 309 -9.51 3.25 -11.10
C LEU A 309 -8.35 3.64 -10.18
N GLY A 310 -7.26 4.15 -10.74
CA GLY A 310 -6.13 4.71 -9.99
C GLY A 310 -6.50 5.87 -9.07
N LYS A 311 -7.37 6.78 -9.52
CA LYS A 311 -7.85 7.92 -8.72
C LYS A 311 -8.63 7.47 -7.48
N ILE A 312 -9.48 6.46 -7.61
CA ILE A 312 -10.31 5.96 -6.49
C ILE A 312 -9.62 4.84 -5.70
N SER A 313 -8.44 4.38 -6.11
CA SER A 313 -7.76 3.19 -5.58
C SER A 313 -7.59 3.19 -4.06
N TYR A 314 -7.26 4.34 -3.47
CA TYR A 314 -7.09 4.48 -2.03
C TYR A 314 -8.42 4.31 -1.27
N SER A 315 -9.48 4.95 -1.77
CA SER A 315 -10.82 4.79 -1.22
C SER A 315 -11.37 3.38 -1.47
N LEU A 316 -11.11 2.77 -2.62
CA LEU A 316 -11.51 1.38 -2.89
C LEU A 316 -10.83 0.41 -1.90
N TYR A 317 -9.53 0.60 -1.66
CA TYR A 317 -8.78 -0.19 -0.69
C TYR A 317 -9.34 -0.07 0.74
N LEU A 318 -9.80 1.11 1.16
CA LEU A 318 -10.35 1.31 2.50
C LEU A 318 -11.75 0.71 2.69
N TYR A 319 -12.65 0.90 1.72
CA TYR A 319 -14.09 0.66 1.92
C TYR A 319 -14.55 -0.73 1.49
N HIS A 320 -13.77 -1.50 0.72
CA HIS A 320 -14.25 -2.78 0.18
C HIS A 320 -14.52 -3.83 1.26
N ILE A 321 -13.69 -3.92 2.31
CA ILE A 321 -13.95 -4.82 3.45
C ILE A 321 -15.21 -4.41 4.20
N ILE A 322 -15.38 -3.12 4.44
CA ILE A 322 -16.56 -2.58 5.15
C ILE A 322 -17.83 -2.94 4.38
N SER A 323 -17.83 -2.73 3.07
CA SER A 323 -18.93 -3.10 2.17
C SER A 323 -19.22 -4.61 2.22
N LEU A 324 -18.18 -5.43 2.04
CA LEU A 324 -18.26 -6.89 2.04
C LEU A 324 -18.86 -7.43 3.33
N PHE A 325 -18.33 -7.03 4.48
CA PHE A 325 -18.74 -7.54 5.78
C PHE A 325 -20.14 -7.05 6.16
N SER A 326 -20.42 -5.75 5.98
CA SER A 326 -21.74 -5.19 6.31
C SER A 326 -22.85 -5.90 5.52
N LEU A 327 -22.67 -6.11 4.22
CA LEU A 327 -23.70 -6.73 3.39
C LEU A 327 -23.85 -8.22 3.66
N ILE A 328 -22.76 -8.94 3.98
CA ILE A 328 -22.86 -10.34 4.42
C ILE A 328 -23.68 -10.41 5.71
N TYR A 329 -23.31 -9.69 6.77
CA TYR A 329 -24.04 -9.76 8.04
C TYR A 329 -25.51 -9.33 7.89
N MET A 330 -25.81 -8.30 7.09
CA MET A 330 -27.20 -7.83 6.89
C MET A 330 -28.07 -8.78 6.07
N LEU A 331 -27.50 -9.49 5.09
CA LEU A 331 -28.30 -10.13 4.03
C LEU A 331 -28.14 -11.65 3.95
N HIS A 332 -27.19 -12.27 4.66
CA HIS A 332 -26.90 -13.69 4.49
C HIS A 332 -28.09 -14.63 4.82
N LYS A 333 -29.05 -14.17 5.63
CA LYS A 333 -30.28 -14.92 5.97
C LYS A 333 -31.38 -14.77 4.92
N ILE A 334 -31.26 -13.78 4.02
CA ILE A 334 -32.32 -13.35 3.09
C ILE A 334 -31.95 -13.68 1.65
N LEU A 335 -30.67 -13.48 1.27
CA LEU A 335 -30.20 -13.62 -0.10
C LEU A 335 -29.10 -14.69 -0.22
N PRO A 336 -29.01 -15.37 -1.37
CA PRO A 336 -27.87 -16.21 -1.71
C PRO A 336 -26.55 -15.44 -1.65
N LEU A 337 -25.50 -16.09 -1.12
CA LEU A 337 -24.18 -15.47 -0.93
C LEU A 337 -23.61 -14.83 -2.22
N LEU A 338 -23.81 -15.46 -3.38
CA LEU A 338 -23.32 -14.94 -4.66
C LEU A 338 -23.92 -13.56 -5.00
N ILE A 339 -25.20 -13.36 -4.71
CA ILE A 339 -25.89 -12.08 -4.95
C ILE A 339 -25.34 -11.02 -4.00
N ILE A 340 -25.10 -11.38 -2.75
CA ILE A 340 -24.49 -10.49 -1.74
C ILE A 340 -23.09 -10.06 -2.19
N LEU A 341 -22.28 -10.98 -2.71
CA LEU A 341 -20.93 -10.67 -3.22
C LEU A 341 -20.97 -9.73 -4.44
N ILE A 342 -21.96 -9.87 -5.32
CA ILE A 342 -22.15 -8.95 -6.44
C ILE A 342 -22.52 -7.55 -5.91
N PHE A 343 -23.45 -7.48 -4.96
CA PHE A 343 -23.80 -6.22 -4.31
C PHE A 343 -22.60 -5.61 -3.59
N SER A 344 -21.81 -6.38 -2.85
CA SER A 344 -20.65 -5.85 -2.14
C SER A 344 -19.60 -5.27 -3.07
N LEU A 345 -19.39 -5.86 -4.25
CA LEU A 345 -18.53 -5.27 -5.29
C LEU A 345 -19.07 -3.92 -5.76
N VAL A 346 -20.36 -3.86 -6.12
CA VAL A 346 -21.00 -2.62 -6.59
C VAL A 346 -20.94 -1.52 -5.52
N PHE A 347 -21.33 -1.84 -4.28
CA PHE A 347 -21.27 -0.90 -3.16
C PHE A 347 -19.85 -0.47 -2.80
N SER A 348 -18.84 -1.35 -2.96
CA SER A 348 -17.43 -0.98 -2.78
C SER A 348 -17.01 0.14 -3.74
N PHE A 349 -17.41 0.05 -5.01
CA PHE A 349 -17.13 1.11 -6.00
C PHE A 349 -17.91 2.39 -5.70
N ILE A 350 -19.17 2.29 -5.30
CA ILE A 350 -20.00 3.45 -4.93
C ILE A 350 -19.38 4.18 -3.74
N PHE A 351 -19.07 3.48 -2.65
CA PHE A 351 -18.43 4.06 -1.47
C PHE A 351 -17.05 4.62 -1.79
N ALA A 352 -16.25 3.93 -2.60
CA ALA A 352 -14.95 4.44 -3.05
C ALA A 352 -15.07 5.76 -3.80
N MET A 353 -16.06 5.87 -4.71
CA MET A 353 -16.30 7.08 -5.49
C MET A 353 -16.79 8.24 -4.62
N LEU A 354 -17.71 7.99 -3.68
CA LEU A 354 -18.20 8.99 -2.73
C LEU A 354 -17.05 9.48 -1.82
N SER A 355 -16.30 8.57 -1.22
CA SER A 355 -15.14 8.91 -0.39
C SER A 355 -14.09 9.69 -1.17
N TYR A 356 -13.80 9.30 -2.42
CA TYR A 356 -12.84 10.03 -3.26
C TYR A 356 -13.27 11.49 -3.48
N ILE A 357 -14.54 11.72 -3.79
CA ILE A 357 -15.08 13.06 -4.09
C ILE A 357 -15.13 13.93 -2.84
N TYR A 358 -15.68 13.40 -1.74
CA TYR A 358 -16.00 14.19 -0.56
C TYR A 358 -14.86 14.21 0.47
N VAL A 359 -14.14 13.11 0.65
CA VAL A 359 -13.15 12.95 1.72
C VAL A 359 -11.73 13.12 1.18
N GLU A 360 -11.33 12.34 0.16
CA GLU A 360 -9.96 12.33 -0.33
C GLU A 360 -9.57 13.66 -1.01
N LYS A 361 -10.42 14.18 -1.90
CA LYS A 361 -10.20 15.51 -2.50
C LYS A 361 -10.21 16.64 -1.46
N PHE A 362 -11.00 16.51 -0.40
CA PHE A 362 -10.98 17.47 0.70
C PHE A 362 -9.65 17.40 1.45
N ALA A 363 -9.22 16.20 1.86
CA ALA A 363 -7.94 15.95 2.52
C ALA A 363 -6.74 16.52 1.74
N LEU A 364 -6.71 16.32 0.42
CA LEU A 364 -5.67 16.88 -0.46
C LEU A 364 -5.70 18.41 -0.50
N ARG A 365 -6.88 19.04 -0.47
CA ARG A 365 -7.04 20.51 -0.43
C ARG A 365 -6.56 21.08 0.90
N VAL A 366 -6.95 20.46 2.02
CA VAL A 366 -6.51 20.84 3.37
C VAL A 366 -4.98 20.78 3.46
N GLY A 367 -4.36 19.68 3.05
CA GLY A 367 -2.90 19.54 3.10
C GLY A 367 -2.15 20.62 2.31
N LYS A 368 -2.66 21.00 1.13
CA LYS A 368 -2.09 22.11 0.32
C LYS A 368 -2.29 23.47 0.97
N TYR A 369 -3.45 23.71 1.58
CA TYR A 369 -3.77 24.98 2.21
C TYR A 369 -2.91 25.23 3.46
N VAL A 370 -2.84 24.24 4.36
CA VAL A 370 -2.11 24.40 5.62
C VAL A 370 -0.61 24.57 5.37
N THR A 371 -0.03 23.79 4.45
CA THR A 371 1.38 23.96 4.10
C THR A 371 1.70 25.30 3.45
N LYS A 372 0.82 25.83 2.58
CA LYS A 372 1.00 27.18 2.04
C LYS A 372 0.99 28.26 3.12
N GLN A 373 0.25 28.07 4.22
CA GLN A 373 0.27 29.01 5.35
C GLN A 373 1.55 28.88 6.18
N VAL A 374 2.00 27.65 6.45
CA VAL A 374 3.25 27.39 7.19
C VAL A 374 4.44 27.99 6.43
N ASP A 375 4.56 27.69 5.13
CA ASP A 375 5.64 28.21 4.29
C ASP A 375 5.61 29.76 4.22
N ARG A 376 4.43 30.39 4.28
CA ARG A 376 4.29 31.86 4.34
C ARG A 376 4.72 32.44 5.69
N LYS A 377 4.38 31.77 6.80
CA LYS A 377 4.80 32.19 8.15
C LYS A 377 6.31 32.06 8.33
N GLU A 378 6.91 30.95 7.89
CA GLU A 378 8.37 30.74 7.95
C GLU A 378 9.12 31.81 7.14
N LYS A 379 8.66 32.13 5.92
CA LYS A 379 9.23 33.22 5.11
C LYS A 379 9.03 34.59 5.75
N GLY A 380 7.87 34.85 6.35
CA GLY A 380 7.61 36.13 7.04
C GLY A 380 8.47 36.31 8.30
N LEU A 381 8.80 35.23 9.00
CA LEU A 381 9.69 35.25 10.16
C LEU A 381 11.15 35.47 9.74
N SER A 382 11.62 34.82 8.66
CA SER A 382 12.98 35.04 8.12
C SER A 382 13.19 36.49 7.67
N VAL A 383 12.22 37.09 6.98
CA VAL A 383 12.34 38.48 6.54
C VAL A 383 12.42 39.45 7.73
N LYS A 384 11.70 39.16 8.83
CA LYS A 384 11.78 39.98 10.05
C LYS A 384 13.12 39.82 10.78
N SER A 385 13.67 38.61 10.86
CA SER A 385 14.99 38.39 11.46
C SER A 385 16.11 39.04 10.64
N ASP A 386 16.05 38.92 9.31
CA ASP A 386 17.03 39.54 8.42
C ASP A 386 16.99 41.08 8.53
N LEU A 387 15.79 41.67 8.67
CA LEU A 387 15.65 43.10 8.93
C LEU A 387 16.24 43.51 10.28
N GLN A 388 16.01 42.73 11.34
CA GLN A 388 16.56 43.02 12.67
C GLN A 388 18.09 42.94 12.68
N ASP A 389 18.68 41.94 12.02
CA ASP A 389 20.13 41.81 11.89
C ASP A 389 20.76 42.98 11.10
N VAL A 390 20.09 43.46 10.06
CA VAL A 390 20.54 44.63 9.29
C VAL A 390 20.46 45.91 10.13
N ILE A 391 19.38 46.09 10.90
CA ILE A 391 19.22 47.24 11.81
C ILE A 391 20.28 47.21 12.92
N GLN A 392 20.53 46.03 13.51
CA GLN A 392 21.49 45.87 14.59
C GLN A 392 22.94 46.06 14.12
N LYS A 393 23.29 45.60 12.90
CA LYS A 393 24.60 45.89 12.29
C LYS A 393 24.82 47.36 11.93
N ARG A 394 23.74 48.12 11.67
CA ARG A 394 23.83 49.57 11.41
C ARG A 394 23.91 50.40 12.69
N ALA A 395 23.46 49.88 13.82
CA ALA A 395 23.52 50.58 15.11
C ALA A 395 24.88 50.43 15.84
N VAL A 396 25.75 49.53 15.38
CA VAL A 396 27.09 49.26 15.94
C VAL A 396 28.21 49.94 15.12
N LYS A 397 27.86 50.68 14.06
CA LYS A 397 28.74 51.63 13.37
C LYS A 397 28.32 53.04 13.73
#